data_AF-A0A512DFH1-F1
#
_entry.id   AF-A0A512DFH1-F1
#
_cell.length_a   1.000
_cell.length_b   1.000
_cell.length_c   1.000
_cell.angle_alpha   90.00
_cell.angle_beta   90.00
_cell.angle_gamma   90.00
#
_symmetry.space_group_name_H-M   'P 1'
#
loop_
_entity.id
_entity.type
_entity.pdbx_description
1 polymer ?
#
loop_
_entity_poly.entity_id
_entity_poly.type
_entity_poly.pdbx_seq_one_letter_code
_entity_poly.pdbx_strand_id
1 'polypeptide(L)'
;MIVSGVPYAVTELEGKEPATLEAFAGPITMHTQGSTGDHEICGDGEDVHDGVVRVHEKDHHGTGKDVRVWAVSASPDEDGFVAAG
;
A
#
# COMPACT_ATOMS: atom_id res chain seq x y z
N MET A 1 -14.61 -1.10 -4.83
CA MET A 1 -14.05 -1.56 -6.13
C MET A 1 -12.74 -0.84 -6.34
N ILE A 2 -11.69 -1.54 -6.78
CA ILE A 2 -10.35 -0.98 -6.98
C ILE A 2 -9.98 -1.15 -8.45
N VAL A 3 -9.46 -0.10 -9.07
CA VAL A 3 -9.00 -0.14 -10.48
C VAL A 3 -7.56 -0.59 -10.52
N SER A 4 -7.29 -1.69 -11.22
CA SER A 4 -5.93 -2.22 -11.33
C SER A 4 -5.05 -1.29 -12.18
N GLY A 5 -3.79 -1.12 -11.78
CA GLY A 5 -2.79 -0.30 -12.45
C GLY A 5 -2.96 1.21 -12.26
N VAL A 6 -3.99 1.67 -11.54
CA VAL A 6 -4.15 3.08 -11.18
C VAL A 6 -3.50 3.32 -9.82
N PRO A 7 -2.65 4.35 -9.66
CA PRO A 7 -2.09 4.72 -8.36
C PRO A 7 -3.17 5.27 -7.43
N TYR A 8 -3.15 4.83 -6.18
CA TYR A 8 -3.93 5.37 -5.06
C TYR A 8 -2.96 6.01 -4.08
N ALA A 9 -3.26 7.22 -3.59
CA ALA A 9 -2.43 7.89 -2.60
C ALA A 9 -2.51 7.14 -1.27
N VAL A 10 -1.37 6.84 -0.64
CA VAL A 10 -1.33 6.29 0.71
C VAL A 10 -1.46 7.45 1.70
N THR A 11 -2.54 7.47 2.46
CA THR A 11 -2.84 8.54 3.42
C THR A 11 -2.41 8.16 4.83
N GLU A 12 -2.49 6.89 5.20
CA GLU A 12 -2.11 6.40 6.52
C GLU A 12 -1.44 5.02 6.43
N LEU A 13 -0.49 4.77 7.32
CA LEU A 13 0.21 3.52 7.56
C LEU A 13 0.28 3.31 9.08
N GLU A 14 -0.30 2.21 9.57
CA GLU A 14 -0.39 1.90 11.01
C GLU A 14 -0.97 3.07 11.85
N GLY A 15 -1.98 3.77 11.29
CA GLY A 15 -2.64 4.91 11.91
C GLY A 15 -1.81 6.19 11.98
N LYS A 16 -0.76 6.30 11.15
CA LYS A 16 0.12 7.48 11.06
C LYS A 16 0.38 7.85 9.60
N GLU A 17 0.78 9.09 9.35
CA GLU A 17 1.25 9.47 8.02
C GLU A 17 2.56 8.71 7.69
N PRO A 18 2.64 8.05 6.51
CA PRO A 18 3.83 7.30 6.13
C PRO A 18 5.02 8.23 5.91
N ALA A 19 6.13 7.98 6.63
CA ALA A 19 7.32 8.83 6.58
C ALA A 19 8.44 8.29 5.71
N THR A 20 8.57 6.96 5.60
CA THR A 20 9.62 6.30 4.81
C THR A 20 9.06 5.08 4.10
N LEU A 21 9.69 4.71 2.98
CA LEU A 21 9.28 3.52 2.23
C LEU A 21 9.55 2.22 3.02
N GLU A 22 10.61 2.20 3.83
CA GLU A 22 10.98 1.04 4.66
C GLU A 22 9.91 0.71 5.70
N ALA A 23 9.09 1.69 6.10
CA ALA A 23 8.00 1.49 7.04
C ALA A 23 6.90 0.56 6.49
N PHE A 24 6.83 0.38 5.17
CA PHE A 24 5.88 -0.52 4.53
C PHE A 24 6.32 -1.99 4.58
N ALA A 25 7.54 -2.30 5.03
CA ALA A 25 8.03 -3.67 5.11
C ALA A 25 7.48 -4.43 6.33
N GLY A 26 7.15 -5.71 6.14
CA GLY A 26 6.54 -6.56 7.15
C GLY A 26 5.01 -6.41 7.23
N PRO A 27 4.37 -6.93 8.30
CA PRO A 27 2.93 -6.85 8.47
C PRO A 27 2.49 -5.41 8.65
N ILE A 28 1.55 -4.96 7.82
CA ILE A 28 1.04 -3.58 7.82
C ILE A 28 -0.45 -3.51 7.52
N THR A 29 -1.05 -2.41 7.94
CA THR A 29 -2.35 -1.88 7.54
C THR A 29 -2.14 -0.47 7.01
N MET A 30 -2.53 -0.24 5.77
CA MET A 30 -2.47 1.08 5.14
C MET A 30 -3.84 1.51 4.61
N HIS A 31 -4.11 2.81 4.68
CA HIS A 31 -5.26 3.43 4.04
C HIS A 31 -4.81 4.11 2.76
N THR A 32 -5.58 3.89 1.71
CA THR A 32 -5.33 4.48 0.39
C THR A 32 -6.56 5.21 -0.11
N GLN A 33 -6.35 6.34 -0.79
CA GLN A 33 -7.40 7.15 -1.37
C GLN A 33 -7.20 7.25 -2.88
N GLY A 34 -8.26 7.02 -3.65
CA GLY A 34 -8.23 7.18 -5.09
C GLY A 34 -9.60 7.38 -5.70
N SER A 35 -9.68 7.23 -7.02
CA SER A 35 -10.90 7.51 -7.81
C SER A 35 -12.14 6.73 -7.39
N THR A 36 -11.97 5.60 -6.69
CA THR A 36 -13.06 4.75 -6.22
C THR A 36 -13.33 4.87 -4.72
N GLY A 37 -12.78 5.89 -4.07
CA GLY A 37 -12.90 6.15 -2.64
C GLY A 37 -11.72 5.63 -1.82
N ASP A 38 -11.92 5.55 -0.51
CA ASP A 38 -10.94 5.11 0.49
C ASP A 38 -10.97 3.59 0.66
N HIS A 39 -9.79 2.97 0.72
CA HIS A 39 -9.63 1.52 0.90
C HIS A 39 -8.60 1.24 1.99
N GLU A 40 -8.95 0.35 2.92
CA GLU A 40 -8.03 -0.24 3.89
C GLU A 40 -7.41 -1.50 3.27
N ILE A 41 -6.08 -1.60 3.35
CA ILE A 41 -5.29 -2.71 2.84
C ILE A 41 -4.49 -3.27 4.01
N CYS A 42 -4.77 -4.52 4.37
CA CYS A 42 -4.02 -5.27 5.37
C CYS A 42 -3.18 -6.34 4.67
N GLY A 43 -1.89 -6.43 4.97
CA GLY A 43 -1.01 -7.35 4.27
C GLY A 43 0.40 -7.38 4.80
N ASP A 44 1.29 -8.00 4.03
CA ASP A 44 2.73 -8.04 4.31
C ASP A 44 3.49 -7.36 3.18
N GLY A 45 4.31 -6.37 3.52
CA GLY A 45 5.21 -5.71 2.59
C GLY A 45 6.58 -6.38 2.49
N GLU A 46 7.06 -6.50 1.27
CA GLU A 46 8.40 -6.99 0.95
C GLU A 46 9.14 -5.91 0.16
N ASP A 47 10.29 -5.45 0.68
CA ASP A 47 11.19 -4.57 -0.07
C ASP A 47 11.85 -5.36 -1.19
N VAL A 48 11.54 -5.00 -2.44
CA VAL A 48 12.07 -5.66 -3.62
C VAL A 48 13.35 -5.00 -4.16
N HIS A 49 13.94 -4.07 -3.39
CA HIS A 49 15.16 -3.34 -3.72
C HIS A 49 15.09 -2.66 -5.09
N ASP A 50 14.33 -1.56 -5.20
CA ASP A 50 14.35 -0.63 -6.36
C ASP A 50 13.54 0.65 -6.05
N GLY A 51 13.46 1.05 -4.77
CA GLY A 51 12.56 2.13 -4.35
C GLY A 51 11.08 1.75 -4.43
N VAL A 52 10.78 0.46 -4.39
CA VAL A 52 9.43 -0.11 -4.42
C VAL A 52 9.29 -1.16 -3.32
N VAL A 53 8.18 -1.12 -2.59
CA VAL A 53 7.76 -2.20 -1.68
C VAL A 53 6.55 -2.90 -2.28
N ARG A 54 6.57 -4.24 -2.31
CA ARG A 54 5.40 -5.04 -2.70
C ARG A 54 4.59 -5.43 -1.48
N VAL A 55 3.38 -4.92 -1.36
CA VAL A 55 2.45 -5.30 -0.30
C VAL A 55 1.52 -6.39 -0.82
N HIS A 56 1.61 -7.57 -0.22
CA HIS A 56 0.69 -8.66 -0.46
C HIS A 56 -0.52 -8.48 0.45
N GLU A 57 -1.60 -7.92 -0.10
CA GLU A 57 -2.87 -7.78 0.61
C GLU A 57 -3.41 -9.17 0.92
N LYS A 58 -3.77 -9.38 2.18
CA LYS A 58 -4.33 -10.62 2.67
C LYS A 58 -5.79 -10.44 3.02
N ASP A 59 -6.60 -11.46 2.72
CA ASP A 59 -7.95 -11.53 3.28
C ASP A 59 -7.90 -11.77 4.80
N HIS A 60 -9.08 -11.77 5.43
CA HIS A 60 -9.24 -11.97 6.88
C HIS A 60 -8.33 -11.04 7.71
N HIS A 61 -8.23 -9.78 7.28
CA HIS A 61 -7.51 -8.73 8.02
C HIS A 61 -6.04 -9.07 8.26
N GLY A 62 -5.29 -9.36 7.18
CA GLY A 62 -3.83 -9.52 7.26
C GLY A 62 -3.33 -10.94 7.58
N THR A 63 -4.21 -11.96 7.68
CA THR A 63 -3.79 -13.31 8.13
C THR A 63 -4.09 -14.44 7.16
N GLY A 64 -4.94 -14.20 6.16
CA GLY A 64 -5.34 -15.23 5.22
C GLY A 64 -4.53 -15.24 3.93
N LYS A 65 -5.17 -15.60 2.82
CA LYS A 65 -4.48 -15.75 1.53
C LYS A 65 -4.21 -14.39 0.89
N ASP A 66 -3.20 -14.33 0.04
CA ASP A 66 -2.95 -13.16 -0.77
C ASP A 66 -4.08 -12.99 -1.79
N VAL A 67 -4.74 -11.83 -1.74
CA VAL A 67 -5.84 -11.47 -2.65
C VAL A 67 -5.42 -10.48 -3.72
N ARG A 68 -4.40 -9.66 -3.45
CA ARG A 68 -3.87 -8.65 -4.36
C ARG A 68 -2.44 -8.30 -3.99
N VAL A 69 -1.66 -7.86 -4.98
CA VAL A 69 -0.31 -7.34 -4.77
C VAL A 69 -0.31 -5.86 -5.15
N TRP A 70 0.23 -5.03 -4.27
CA TRP A 70 0.34 -3.59 -4.44
C TRP A 70 1.80 -3.19 -4.54
N ALA A 71 2.16 -2.45 -5.58
CA ALA A 71 3.46 -1.79 -5.66
C ALA A 71 3.34 -0.41 -5.00
N VAL A 72 4.06 -0.22 -3.90
CA VAL A 72 4.17 1.05 -3.18
C VAL A 72 5.47 1.74 -3.57
N SER A 73 5.39 3.01 -3.96
CA SER A 73 6.54 3.85 -4.30
C SER A 73 6.33 5.30 -3.85
N ALA A 74 7.39 6.10 -3.83
CA ALA A 74 7.26 7.55 -3.66
C ALA A 74 6.37 8.14 -4.77
N SER A 75 5.51 9.09 -4.40
CA SER A 75 4.71 9.82 -5.38
C SER A 75 5.63 10.72 -6.23
N PRO A 76 5.48 10.74 -7.57
CA PRO A 76 6.25 11.65 -8.42
C PRO A 76 5.72 13.09 -8.39
N ASP A 77 4.46 13.29 -8.01
CA ASP A 77 3.75 14.57 -8.16
C ASP A 77 3.55 15.31 -6.81
N GLU A 78 3.64 14.60 -5.69
CA GLU A 78 3.36 15.11 -4.34
C GLU A 78 4.34 14.54 -3.31
N ASP A 79 4.48 15.18 -2.16
CA ASP A 79 5.16 14.59 -1.01
C ASP A 79 4.28 13.46 -0.44
N GLY A 80 4.75 12.21 -0.53
CA GLY A 80 4.03 11.04 -0.03
C GLY A 80 4.30 9.76 -0.82
N PHE A 81 3.41 8.78 -0.66
CA PHE A 81 3.52 7.46 -1.30
C PHE A 81 2.26 7.12 -2.07
N VAL A 82 2.40 6.33 -3.12
CA VAL A 82 1.29 5.79 -3.92
C VAL A 82 1.38 4.28 -4.00
N ALA A 83 0.22 3.62 -4.03
CA ALA A 83 0.06 2.18 -4.19
C ALA A 83 -0.72 1.86 -5.47
N ALA A 84 -0.19 0.96 -6.30
CA ALA A 84 -0.86 0.48 -7.51
C ALA A 84 -0.92 -1.06 -7.50
N GLY A 85 -2.11 -1.64 -7.69
CA GLY A 85 -2.32 -3.10 -7.68
C GLY A 85 -3.34 -3.59 -8.69
#